data_AF-A0A397UH85-F1
#
_entry.id   AF-A0A397UH85-F1
#
_cell.length_a   1.000
_cell.length_b   1.000
_cell.length_c   1.000
_cell.angle_alpha   90.00
_cell.angle_beta   90.00
_cell.angle_gamma   90.00
#
_symmetry.space_group_name_H-M   'P 1'
#
loop_
_entity.id
_entity.type
_entity.pdbx_description
1 polymer ?
#
loop_
_entity_poly.entity_id
_entity_poly.type
_entity_poly.pdbx_seq_one_letter_code
_entity_poly.pdbx_strand_id
1 'polypeptide(L)'
;MYKSGYFQISGDDIYEYVHPYKQILEKSLWKDVKMRFISPNKSVSSKILPPRTILTQTLPIRTTEPFSKVINEVHSAEIASWIDKREDKYSTENNPYEFKLLLRGSRDGFTNATFWNLCNKKTNVIVVMKVKGTDEILGGYNPIDGKNQILAIQ
;
A
#
# COMPACT_ATOMS: atom_id res chain seq x y z
N MET A 1 -10.70 20.10 -4.95
CA MET A 1 -11.48 19.07 -4.22
C MET A 1 -10.80 17.73 -4.44
N TYR A 2 -9.88 17.36 -3.56
CA TYR A 2 -8.99 16.21 -3.78
C TYR A 2 -9.64 14.93 -3.25
N LYS A 3 -9.90 13.97 -4.13
CA LYS A 3 -10.39 12.63 -3.80
C LYS A 3 -9.18 11.70 -3.76
N SER A 4 -8.99 10.92 -2.71
CA SER A 4 -7.96 9.89 -2.64
C SER A 4 -8.64 8.57 -2.26
N GLY A 5 -8.27 7.50 -2.97
CA GLY A 5 -8.97 6.20 -2.99
C GLY A 5 -9.66 5.94 -4.34
N TYR A 6 -10.00 4.66 -4.59
CA TYR A 6 -10.57 3.99 -5.80
C TYR A 6 -11.30 4.85 -6.86
N PHE A 7 -11.88 5.98 -6.49
CA PHE A 7 -12.57 6.96 -7.32
C PHE A 7 -11.69 7.73 -8.33
N GLN A 8 -10.38 7.48 -8.35
CA GLN A 8 -9.46 8.02 -9.36
C GLN A 8 -8.99 6.98 -10.38
N ILE A 9 -9.35 5.70 -10.18
CA ILE A 9 -8.99 4.60 -11.07
C ILE A 9 -9.96 4.62 -12.26
N SER A 10 -9.49 4.27 -13.46
CA SER A 10 -10.33 4.18 -14.66
C SER A 10 -11.38 3.07 -14.52
N GLY A 11 -12.45 3.13 -15.33
CA GLY A 11 -13.49 2.09 -15.32
C GLY A 11 -12.93 0.73 -15.73
N ASP A 12 -12.05 0.74 -16.72
CA ASP A 12 -11.39 -0.45 -17.27
C ASP A 12 -10.49 -1.09 -16.21
N ASP A 13 -9.63 -0.31 -15.55
CA ASP A 13 -8.74 -0.81 -14.49
C ASP A 13 -9.54 -1.34 -13.28
N ILE A 14 -10.68 -0.73 -12.95
CA ILE A 14 -11.54 -1.24 -11.88
C ILE A 14 -12.16 -2.58 -12.28
N TYR A 15 -12.57 -2.74 -13.54
CA TYR A 15 -13.12 -4.00 -14.01
C TYR A 15 -12.05 -5.10 -14.08
N GLU A 16 -10.86 -4.77 -14.57
CA GLU A 16 -9.78 -5.73 -14.80
C GLU A 16 -9.06 -6.11 -13.50
N TYR A 17 -8.67 -5.12 -12.68
CA TYR A 17 -7.79 -5.35 -11.53
C TYR A 17 -8.49 -5.31 -10.17
N VAL A 18 -9.65 -4.68 -10.05
CA VAL A 18 -10.36 -4.53 -8.75
C VAL A 18 -11.56 -5.49 -8.64
N HIS A 19 -12.31 -5.69 -9.73
CA HIS A 19 -13.49 -6.56 -9.75
C HIS A 19 -13.24 -8.01 -9.30
N PRO A 20 -12.12 -8.66 -9.68
CA PRO A 20 -11.84 -10.03 -9.24
C PRO A 20 -11.83 -10.16 -7.71
N TYR A 21 -11.45 -9.09 -7.01
CA TYR A 21 -11.35 -9.02 -5.56
C TYR A 21 -12.57 -8.38 -4.89
N LYS A 22 -13.71 -8.22 -5.59
CA LYS A 22 -14.92 -7.59 -5.01
C LYS A 22 -15.43 -8.23 -3.72
N GLN A 23 -15.13 -9.51 -3.49
CA GLN A 23 -15.58 -10.26 -2.32
C GLN A 23 -14.91 -9.80 -1.01
N ILE A 24 -13.70 -9.24 -1.10
CA ILE A 24 -12.97 -8.72 0.06
C ILE A 24 -13.24 -7.23 0.33
N LEU A 25 -13.92 -6.54 -0.59
CA LEU A 25 -14.28 -5.13 -0.43
C LEU A 25 -15.56 -4.97 0.39
N GLU A 26 -15.64 -3.91 1.18
CA GLU A 26 -16.90 -3.55 1.83
C GLU A 26 -18.01 -3.31 0.80
N LYS A 27 -19.22 -3.82 1.08
CA LYS A 27 -20.37 -3.70 0.17
C LYS A 27 -20.73 -2.24 -0.13
N SER A 28 -20.62 -1.37 0.87
CA SER A 28 -20.80 0.09 0.76
C SER A 28 -19.78 0.71 -0.19
N LEU A 29 -18.50 0.35 -0.02
CA LEU A 29 -17.41 0.82 -0.87
C LEU A 29 -17.62 0.42 -2.33
N TRP A 30 -17.92 -0.85 -2.60
CA TRP A 30 -18.17 -1.32 -3.97
C TRP A 30 -19.36 -0.61 -4.63
N LYS A 31 -20.43 -0.36 -3.86
CA LYS A 31 -21.58 0.41 -4.33
C LYS A 31 -21.19 1.84 -4.68
N ASP A 32 -20.44 2.50 -3.81
CA ASP A 32 -20.00 3.88 -3.99
C ASP A 32 -19.05 4.04 -5.18
N VAL A 33 -18.12 3.09 -5.37
CA VAL A 33 -17.21 3.06 -6.52
C VAL A 33 -17.99 2.99 -7.83
N LYS A 34 -18.91 2.02 -7.97
CA LYS A 34 -19.77 1.90 -9.17
C LYS A 34 -20.64 3.15 -9.38
N MET A 35 -21.22 3.68 -8.30
CA MET A 35 -22.04 4.89 -8.36
C MET A 35 -21.23 6.09 -8.86
N ARG A 36 -19.95 6.19 -8.50
CA ARG A 36 -19.08 7.30 -8.90
C ARG A 36 -18.74 7.32 -10.38
N PHE A 37 -18.69 6.15 -11.02
CA PHE A 37 -18.57 6.03 -12.48
C PHE A 37 -19.84 6.48 -13.21
N ILE A 38 -21.01 6.10 -12.69
CA ILE A 38 -22.30 6.46 -13.31
C ILE A 38 -22.65 7.93 -13.07
N SER A 39 -22.36 8.46 -11.88
CA SER A 39 -22.69 9.83 -11.49
C SER A 39 -21.54 10.50 -10.73
N PRO A 40 -20.62 11.17 -11.45
CA PRO A 40 -19.41 11.76 -10.88
C PRO A 40 -19.65 12.95 -9.94
N ASN A 41 -20.88 13.40 -9.72
CA ASN A 41 -21.16 14.51 -8.81
C ASN A 41 -21.88 14.05 -7.54
N LYS A 42 -22.27 12.77 -7.47
CA LYS A 42 -22.98 12.24 -6.31
C LYS A 42 -22.04 12.07 -5.11
N SER A 43 -22.56 12.40 -3.93
CA SER A 43 -21.87 12.15 -2.66
C SER A 43 -21.76 10.64 -2.42
N VAL A 44 -20.65 10.22 -1.80
CA VAL A 44 -20.40 8.83 -1.41
C VAL A 44 -20.45 8.74 0.10
N SER A 45 -20.87 7.58 0.61
CA SER A 45 -20.89 7.29 2.06
C SER A 45 -19.55 6.81 2.59
N SER A 46 -18.70 6.30 1.69
CA SER A 46 -17.37 5.76 1.98
C SER A 46 -16.44 6.85 2.51
N LYS A 47 -15.64 6.50 3.54
CA LYS A 47 -14.59 7.38 4.07
C LYS A 47 -13.54 7.64 2.99
N ILE A 48 -13.44 8.89 2.55
CA ILE A 48 -12.40 9.33 1.61
C ILE A 48 -11.16 9.68 2.45
N LEU A 49 -10.04 9.03 2.16
CA LEU A 49 -8.78 9.35 2.83
C LEU A 49 -8.23 10.68 2.30
N PRO A 50 -7.59 11.51 3.14
CA PRO A 50 -6.98 12.74 2.69
C PRO A 50 -5.84 12.47 1.69
N PRO A 51 -5.48 13.46 0.85
CA PRO A 51 -4.25 13.42 0.05
C PRO A 51 -3.03 13.28 0.96
N ARG A 52 -2.06 12.46 0.54
CA ARG A 52 -0.82 12.27 1.30
C ARG A 52 0.05 13.53 1.21
N THR A 53 0.63 13.92 2.34
CA THR A 53 1.67 14.96 2.41
C THR A 53 3.03 14.31 2.23
N ILE A 54 3.82 14.78 1.26
CA ILE A 54 5.18 14.30 0.99
C ILE A 54 6.13 15.01 1.98
N LEU A 55 6.96 14.24 2.69
CA LEU A 55 8.03 14.77 3.54
C LEU A 55 9.37 14.34 2.95
N THR A 56 10.16 15.30 2.47
CA THR A 56 11.53 15.07 2.00
C THR A 56 12.48 15.03 3.21
N GLN A 57 13.02 13.86 3.53
CA GLN A 57 14.04 13.70 4.57
C GLN A 57 15.28 13.01 4.00
N THR A 58 16.47 13.49 4.38
CA THR A 58 17.77 12.91 4.01
C THR A 58 18.09 11.73 4.94
N LEU A 59 18.48 10.58 4.39
CA LEU A 59 18.68 9.33 5.14
C LEU A 59 20.16 8.87 5.24
N PRO A 60 20.48 8.06 6.27
CA PRO A 60 21.79 7.43 6.47
C PRO A 60 22.05 6.23 5.55
N ILE A 61 23.30 5.74 5.58
CA ILE A 61 23.85 4.66 4.74
C ILE A 61 23.10 3.33 4.98
N ARG A 62 22.71 2.67 3.88
CA ARG A 62 21.95 1.40 3.86
C ARG A 62 22.84 0.20 4.19
N THR A 63 22.33 -0.75 4.96
CA THR A 63 22.94 -2.08 5.20
C THR A 63 22.57 -3.06 4.08
N THR A 64 23.49 -3.95 3.70
CA THR A 64 23.36 -4.87 2.56
C THR A 64 22.53 -6.13 2.82
N GLU A 65 22.02 -6.34 4.03
CA GLU A 65 21.23 -7.54 4.34
C GLU A 65 19.77 -7.44 3.86
N PRO A 66 19.23 -8.47 3.19
CA PRO A 66 17.86 -8.46 2.71
C PRO A 66 16.87 -8.54 3.88
N PHE A 67 16.08 -7.48 4.07
CA PHE A 67 15.03 -7.42 5.09
C PHE A 67 13.80 -8.31 4.77
N SER A 68 13.74 -8.89 3.56
CA SER A 68 12.54 -9.46 2.97
C SER A 68 12.83 -10.70 2.12
N LYS A 69 11.90 -11.67 2.11
CA LYS A 69 11.93 -12.82 1.17
C LYS A 69 11.02 -12.66 -0.07
N VAL A 70 10.16 -11.64 -0.08
CA VAL A 70 9.14 -11.42 -1.14
C VAL A 70 9.55 -10.27 -2.06
N ILE A 71 9.95 -9.15 -1.47
CA ILE A 71 10.46 -7.97 -2.17
C ILE A 71 11.97 -7.78 -1.98
N ASN A 72 12.63 -7.17 -2.96
CA ASN A 72 14.04 -6.76 -2.91
C ASN A 72 14.14 -5.22 -2.93
N GLU A 73 15.36 -4.69 -3.05
CA GLU A 73 15.56 -3.23 -3.07
C GLU A 73 14.93 -2.54 -4.29
N VAL A 74 14.89 -3.20 -5.45
CA VAL A 74 14.26 -2.66 -6.67
C VAL A 74 12.76 -2.48 -6.45
N HIS A 75 12.08 -3.50 -5.94
CA HIS A 75 10.66 -3.40 -5.56
C HIS A 75 10.45 -2.32 -4.49
N SER A 76 11.39 -2.16 -3.56
CA SER A 76 11.31 -1.15 -2.50
C SER A 76 11.39 0.29 -3.06
N ALA A 77 12.26 0.52 -4.04
CA ALA A 77 12.38 1.81 -4.73
C ALA A 77 11.13 2.13 -5.57
N GLU A 78 10.56 1.11 -6.22
CA GLU A 78 9.30 1.25 -6.94
C GLU A 78 8.12 1.59 -6.02
N ILE A 79 7.97 0.86 -4.91
CA ILE A 79 6.95 1.13 -3.90
C ILE A 79 7.11 2.55 -3.32
N ALA A 80 8.34 2.96 -3.00
CA ALA A 80 8.64 4.33 -2.56
C ALA A 80 8.15 5.38 -3.58
N SER A 81 8.38 5.12 -4.87
CA SER A 81 7.92 6.01 -5.95
C SER A 81 6.41 6.12 -5.99
N TRP A 82 5.69 5.01 -5.77
CA TRP A 82 4.22 4.99 -5.69
C TRP A 82 3.67 5.71 -4.45
N ILE A 83 4.38 5.67 -3.33
CA ILE A 83 3.98 6.38 -2.11
C ILE A 83 3.97 7.88 -2.35
N ASP A 84 5.05 8.39 -2.94
CA ASP A 84 5.26 9.80 -3.27
C ASP A 84 4.59 10.25 -4.58
N LYS A 85 4.00 9.30 -5.33
CA LYS A 85 3.35 9.54 -6.63
C LYS A 85 4.28 10.21 -7.64
N ARG A 86 5.54 9.77 -7.69
CA ARG A 86 6.52 10.31 -8.63
C ARG A 86 6.30 9.77 -10.04
N GLU A 87 6.56 10.62 -11.02
CA GLU A 87 6.67 10.22 -12.43
C GLU A 87 8.01 9.51 -12.66
N ASP A 88 9.11 10.13 -12.21
CA ASP A 88 10.44 9.52 -12.19
C ASP A 88 10.61 8.59 -10.98
N LYS A 89 10.85 7.31 -11.23
CA LYS A 89 11.08 6.32 -10.17
C LYS A 89 12.37 6.61 -9.39
N TYR A 90 12.35 6.34 -8.10
CA TYR A 90 13.58 6.17 -7.33
C TYR A 90 14.36 4.96 -7.85
N SER A 91 15.69 5.08 -7.84
CA SER A 91 16.63 3.98 -7.93
C SER A 91 16.89 3.39 -6.54
N THR A 92 17.61 2.27 -6.50
CA THR A 92 18.05 1.64 -5.25
C THR A 92 18.95 2.56 -4.42
N GLU A 93 19.75 3.41 -5.09
CA GLU A 93 20.71 4.31 -4.44
C GLU A 93 20.05 5.59 -3.90
N ASN A 94 18.99 6.08 -4.54
CA ASN A 94 18.37 7.37 -4.21
C ASN A 94 17.00 7.26 -3.52
N ASN A 95 16.56 6.05 -3.18
CA ASN A 95 15.33 5.83 -2.44
C ASN A 95 15.42 6.46 -1.03
N PRO A 96 14.50 7.37 -0.63
CA PRO A 96 14.52 8.07 0.66
C PRO A 96 13.80 7.29 1.76
N TYR A 97 13.44 6.03 1.53
CA TYR A 97 12.73 5.20 2.50
C TYR A 97 13.59 4.03 3.00
N GLU A 98 13.53 3.83 4.32
CA GLU A 98 14.01 2.63 4.99
C GLU A 98 12.82 1.70 5.31
N PHE A 99 12.82 0.52 4.70
CA PHE A 99 11.78 -0.48 4.91
C PHE A 99 12.19 -1.40 6.06
N LYS A 100 11.30 -1.57 7.05
CA LYS A 100 11.52 -2.44 8.21
C LYS A 100 10.47 -3.55 8.22
N LEU A 101 10.93 -4.79 8.28
CA LEU A 101 10.06 -5.95 8.42
C LEU A 101 9.52 -6.01 9.85
N LEU A 102 8.19 -5.94 10.02
CA LEU A 102 7.59 -6.22 11.34
C LEU A 102 7.03 -7.61 11.46
N LEU A 103 6.27 -8.04 10.47
CA LEU A 103 5.58 -9.31 10.50
C LEU A 103 5.92 -10.08 9.24
N ARG A 104 6.27 -11.35 9.42
CA ARG A 104 6.40 -12.32 8.34
C ARG A 104 5.66 -13.57 8.73
N GLY A 105 4.65 -13.99 7.98
CA GLY A 105 3.81 -15.15 8.28
C GLY A 105 4.62 -16.43 8.48
N SER A 106 5.71 -16.61 7.72
CA SER A 106 6.63 -17.75 7.90
C SER A 106 7.51 -17.70 9.15
N ARG A 107 7.65 -16.54 9.82
CA ARG A 107 8.42 -16.36 11.07
C ARG A 107 7.50 -16.24 12.29
N ASP A 108 6.45 -15.43 12.17
CA ASP A 108 5.62 -14.97 13.29
C ASP A 108 4.23 -15.62 13.33
N GLY A 109 3.88 -16.37 12.28
CA GLY A 109 2.55 -16.93 12.07
C GLY A 109 1.57 -15.92 11.43
N PHE A 110 0.54 -16.45 10.80
CA PHE A 110 -0.47 -15.67 10.08
C PHE A 110 -1.81 -15.68 10.82
N THR A 111 -1.85 -14.98 11.96
CA THR A 111 -3.07 -14.86 12.78
C THR A 111 -3.43 -13.40 13.02
N ASN A 112 -4.72 -13.13 13.21
CA ASN A 112 -5.21 -11.79 13.57
C ASN A 112 -4.54 -11.29 14.86
N ALA A 113 -4.33 -12.16 15.84
CA ALA A 113 -3.67 -11.80 17.09
C ALA A 113 -2.22 -11.36 16.87
N THR A 114 -1.46 -12.11 16.07
CA THR A 114 -0.08 -11.73 15.70
C THR A 114 -0.06 -10.38 14.98
N PHE A 115 -0.96 -10.16 14.03
CA PHE A 115 -1.07 -8.90 13.29
C PHE A 115 -1.35 -7.72 14.24
N TRP A 116 -2.35 -7.85 15.12
CA TRP A 116 -2.67 -6.80 16.09
C TRP A 116 -1.50 -6.54 17.05
N ASN A 117 -0.80 -7.57 17.51
CA ASN A 117 0.31 -7.37 18.45
C ASN A 117 1.51 -6.66 17.82
N LEU A 118 1.84 -6.96 16.56
CA LEU A 118 3.03 -6.41 15.90
C LEU A 118 2.76 -5.11 15.15
N CYS A 119 1.56 -4.95 14.58
CA CYS A 119 1.26 -3.88 13.62
C CYS A 119 0.31 -2.82 14.18
N ASN A 120 -0.32 -3.03 15.33
CA ASN A 120 -1.21 -2.02 15.92
C ASN A 120 -0.44 -0.73 16.24
N LYS A 121 -1.09 0.41 15.99
CA LYS A 121 -0.54 1.78 16.16
C LYS A 121 0.71 2.08 15.32
N LYS A 122 1.06 1.20 14.37
CA LYS A 122 2.13 1.47 13.41
C LYS A 122 1.56 2.34 12.29
N THR A 123 2.36 3.31 11.89
CA THR A 123 2.05 4.27 10.83
C THR A 123 2.77 3.86 9.55
N ASN A 124 2.30 4.34 8.40
CA ASN A 124 2.94 4.11 7.11
C ASN A 124 3.24 2.62 6.80
N VAL A 125 2.21 1.78 6.99
CA VAL A 125 2.33 0.32 6.88
C VAL A 125 2.07 -0.15 5.45
N ILE A 126 2.94 -1.01 4.94
CA ILE A 126 2.80 -1.68 3.64
C ILE A 126 2.60 -3.17 3.84
N VAL A 127 1.48 -3.68 3.38
CA VAL A 127 1.26 -5.12 3.29
C VAL A 127 1.76 -5.59 1.95
N VAL A 128 2.56 -6.66 1.93
CA VAL A 128 3.07 -7.30 0.72
C VAL A 128 2.82 -8.79 0.81
N MET A 129 2.20 -9.37 -0.20
CA MET A 129 1.87 -10.79 -0.22
C MET A 129 2.18 -11.38 -1.58
N LYS A 130 2.81 -12.56 -1.60
CA LYS A 130 3.09 -13.31 -2.83
C LYS A 130 1.99 -14.34 -3.06
N VAL A 131 1.42 -14.37 -4.26
CA VAL A 131 0.39 -15.35 -4.62
C VAL A 131 1.04 -16.70 -4.90
N LYS A 132 0.60 -17.75 -4.18
CA LYS A 132 1.19 -19.09 -4.27
C LYS A 132 1.10 -19.65 -5.69
N GLY A 133 2.21 -20.20 -6.18
CA GLY A 133 2.27 -20.81 -7.51
C GLY A 133 2.43 -19.79 -8.65
N THR A 134 2.61 -18.51 -8.32
CA THR A 134 2.87 -17.43 -9.28
C THR A 134 4.00 -16.54 -8.77
N ASP A 135 4.46 -15.62 -9.60
CA ASP A 135 5.35 -14.53 -9.20
C ASP A 135 4.62 -13.21 -8.92
N GLU A 136 3.29 -13.25 -8.84
CA GLU A 136 2.48 -12.07 -8.53
C GLU A 136 2.68 -11.62 -7.08
N ILE A 137 2.91 -10.32 -6.91
CA ILE A 137 3.01 -9.66 -5.62
C ILE A 137 1.86 -8.67 -5.51
N LEU A 138 1.03 -8.85 -4.49
CA LEU A 138 -0.08 -7.95 -4.16
C LEU A 138 0.26 -7.21 -2.87
N GLY A 139 -0.45 -6.10 -2.64
CA GLY A 139 -0.22 -5.34 -1.44
C GLY A 139 -1.13 -4.15 -1.27
N GLY A 140 -0.89 -3.41 -0.20
CA GLY A 140 -1.61 -2.19 0.11
C GLY A 140 -0.81 -1.33 1.07
N TYR A 141 -0.94 -0.01 0.92
CA TYR A 141 -0.28 0.96 1.79
C TYR A 141 -1.30 1.74 2.60
N ASN A 142 -1.10 1.79 3.91
CA ASN A 142 -1.94 2.49 4.86
C ASN A 142 -1.23 3.73 5.43
N PRO A 143 -1.57 4.96 4.98
CA PRO A 143 -0.87 6.20 5.35
C PRO A 143 -1.37 6.81 6.66
N ILE A 144 -1.67 6.01 7.68
CA ILE A 144 -2.14 6.56 8.96
C ILE A 144 -0.94 7.18 9.69
N ASP A 145 -0.96 8.51 9.82
CA ASP A 145 -0.06 9.42 10.54
C ASP A 145 1.40 9.65 10.04
N GLY A 146 1.76 10.93 9.93
CA GLY A 146 2.90 11.46 9.16
C GLY A 146 4.30 11.34 9.78
N LYS A 147 4.64 10.22 10.43
CA LYS A 147 6.03 9.91 10.84
C LYS A 147 6.50 8.58 10.27
N ASN A 148 7.66 8.61 9.59
CA ASN A 148 8.16 7.57 8.70
C ASN A 148 8.77 6.36 9.42
N GLN A 149 8.10 5.21 9.33
CA GLN A 149 8.72 3.88 9.24
C GLN A 149 7.88 3.09 8.26
N ILE A 150 8.43 2.68 7.12
CA ILE A 150 7.69 1.83 6.20
C ILE A 150 7.72 0.40 6.68
N LEU A 151 6.53 -0.16 6.84
CA LEU A 151 6.35 -1.40 7.55
C LEU A 151 5.93 -2.53 6.64
N ALA A 152 6.80 -3.49 6.35
CA ALA A 152 6.44 -4.64 5.53
C ALA A 152 5.76 -5.73 6.38
N ILE A 153 4.59 -6.19 5.93
CA ILE A 153 3.98 -7.45 6.37
C ILE A 153 4.13 -8.44 5.22
N GLN A 154 4.71 -9.61 5.50
CA GLN A 154 4.95 -10.70 4.56
C GLN A 154 4.20 -11.97 4.94
#